data_AF-A0A2J0MWG5-F1
#
_entry.id   AF-A0A2J0MWG5-F1
#
_cell.length_a   1.000
_cell.length_b   1.000
_cell.length_c   1.000
_cell.angle_alpha   90.00
_cell.angle_beta   90.00
_cell.angle_gamma   90.00
#
_symmetry.space_group_name_H-M   'P 1'
#
loop_
_entity.id
_entity.type
_entity.pdbx_description
1 polymer ?
#
loop_
_entity_poly.entity_id
_entity_poly.type
_entity_poly.pdbx_seq_one_letter_code
_entity_poly.pdbx_strand_id
1 'polypeptide(L)'
;IVSPQGYGKNDYIETKKPVVIVTAPGPGSGKLSVCLSQFYHDHKQGINSGYAKFETFPIWNLPLKHPVNVAYEAATVDLADFNLIDPHHLEAYNKISVNYNRDVEAFPILKNIIMKITGSKNSYYNSPTDMGVNRAGFGIIDDEGTKTAARQEIIRRFFRHNLEFAIGSGTKEEFDRAETIMESAGVKPEDRPVVLPARSAAEECKEKGKGNKGYFCGAAIELQDGSIITGKNSTLMHAASSAVINVIKHLAGIDDAVHILKPEIMSDLSRLKKEILSLSSESLNLDEILVALSISAHTDNNAKRALSKLKELRGRELHSTHLPTPGDEAGLRKLGINFTTDAIPSSSLFFNI
;
A
#
# COMPACT_ATOMS: atom_id res chain seq x y z
N ILE A 1 -24.68 7.03 -30.13
CA ILE A 1 -23.60 6.12 -29.68
C ILE A 1 -23.47 4.93 -30.63
N VAL A 2 -24.38 3.95 -30.62
CA VAL A 2 -24.35 2.83 -31.59
C VAL A 2 -24.95 3.28 -32.93
N SER A 3 -24.15 3.95 -33.76
CA SER A 3 -24.53 4.47 -35.09
C SER A 3 -23.29 4.94 -35.88
N PRO A 4 -23.41 5.21 -37.19
CA PRO A 4 -22.32 5.82 -37.99
C PRO A 4 -21.83 7.16 -37.43
N GLN A 5 -22.71 7.96 -36.83
CA GLN A 5 -22.34 9.26 -36.23
C GLN A 5 -21.78 9.13 -34.80
N GLY A 6 -21.81 7.94 -34.21
CA GLY A 6 -21.24 7.63 -32.90
C GLY A 6 -19.97 6.79 -33.04
N TYR A 7 -20.02 5.50 -32.66
CA TYR A 7 -18.86 4.60 -32.80
C TYR A 7 -18.31 4.54 -34.23
N GLY A 8 -19.16 4.65 -35.25
CA GLY A 8 -18.71 4.66 -36.64
C GLY A 8 -17.87 5.87 -37.08
N LYS A 9 -17.73 6.90 -36.23
CA LYS A 9 -16.77 8.00 -36.45
C LYS A 9 -15.34 7.65 -36.03
N ASN A 10 -15.17 6.63 -35.20
CA ASN A 10 -13.85 6.22 -34.76
C ASN A 10 -13.19 5.37 -35.83
N ASP A 11 -11.87 5.46 -35.95
CA ASP A 11 -11.13 4.60 -36.86
C ASP A 11 -11.13 3.15 -36.33
N TYR A 12 -11.32 2.21 -37.25
CA TYR A 12 -11.21 0.79 -36.93
C TYR A 12 -9.74 0.41 -36.77
N ILE A 13 -9.39 -0.19 -35.65
CA ILE A 13 -8.06 -0.73 -35.38
C ILE A 13 -8.05 -2.18 -35.88
N GLU A 14 -7.29 -2.45 -36.93
CA GLU A 14 -7.11 -3.81 -37.43
C GLU A 14 -6.28 -4.64 -36.44
N THR A 15 -6.85 -5.76 -35.99
CA THR A 15 -6.19 -6.67 -35.04
C THR A 15 -5.90 -8.02 -35.70
N LYS A 16 -4.76 -8.63 -35.37
CA LYS A 16 -4.29 -9.89 -35.99
C LYS A 16 -4.58 -11.13 -35.14
N LYS A 17 -4.85 -10.93 -33.85
CA LYS A 17 -5.03 -12.01 -32.87
C LYS A 17 -6.49 -12.01 -32.40
N PRO A 18 -7.07 -13.19 -32.12
CA PRO A 18 -8.47 -13.30 -31.73
C PRO A 18 -8.76 -12.78 -30.32
N VAL A 19 -7.73 -12.68 -29.46
CA VAL A 19 -7.82 -12.10 -28.12
C VAL A 19 -6.98 -10.84 -28.11
N VAL A 20 -7.62 -9.71 -27.84
CA VAL A 20 -7.00 -8.38 -27.79
C VAL A 20 -7.12 -7.86 -26.37
N ILE A 21 -5.98 -7.59 -25.74
CA ILE A 21 -5.93 -7.03 -24.39
C ILE A 21 -5.84 -5.51 -24.52
N VAL A 22 -6.87 -4.82 -24.03
CA VAL A 22 -6.90 -3.34 -24.00
C VAL A 22 -6.45 -2.87 -22.62
N THR A 23 -5.36 -2.11 -22.58
CA THR A 23 -4.77 -1.55 -21.36
C THR A 23 -4.52 -0.05 -21.50
N ALA A 24 -4.29 0.65 -20.39
CA ALA A 24 -3.98 2.07 -20.37
C ALA A 24 -3.18 2.47 -19.11
N PRO A 25 -2.50 3.63 -19.10
CA PRO A 25 -1.73 4.11 -17.95
C PRO A 25 -2.56 4.33 -16.68
N GLY A 26 -3.87 4.59 -16.79
CA GLY A 26 -4.72 4.83 -15.62
C GLY A 26 -6.24 4.78 -15.90
N PRO A 27 -7.05 5.18 -14.92
CA PRO A 27 -8.49 5.42 -15.10
C PRO A 27 -8.78 6.51 -16.14
N GLY A 28 -10.01 6.56 -16.67
CA GLY A 28 -10.44 7.63 -17.58
C GLY A 28 -9.85 7.64 -18.99
N SER A 29 -8.90 6.75 -19.32
CA SER A 29 -8.25 6.71 -20.66
C SER A 29 -9.11 6.13 -21.80
N GLY A 30 -10.42 5.96 -21.61
CA GLY A 30 -11.33 5.49 -22.66
C GLY A 30 -11.26 3.99 -23.00
N LYS A 31 -10.67 3.14 -22.15
CA LYS A 31 -10.52 1.68 -22.39
C LYS A 31 -11.83 1.01 -22.83
N LEU A 32 -12.90 1.19 -22.05
CA LEU A 32 -14.23 0.63 -22.36
C LEU A 32 -14.76 1.17 -23.70
N SER A 33 -14.62 2.47 -23.95
CA SER A 33 -15.06 3.09 -25.20
C SER A 33 -14.36 2.51 -26.42
N VAL A 34 -13.05 2.25 -26.34
CA VAL A 34 -12.28 1.59 -27.40
C VAL A 34 -12.79 0.17 -27.62
N CYS A 35 -12.97 -0.62 -26.57
CA CYS A 35 -13.51 -1.98 -26.68
C CYS A 35 -14.88 -2.01 -27.37
N LEU A 36 -15.80 -1.13 -26.96
CA LEU A 36 -17.15 -1.06 -27.53
C LEU A 36 -17.15 -0.52 -28.97
N SER A 37 -16.23 0.38 -29.29
CA SER A 37 -16.03 0.86 -30.67
C SER A 37 -15.56 -0.27 -31.58
N GLN A 38 -14.52 -1.01 -31.18
CA GLN A 38 -14.02 -2.18 -31.92
C GLN A 38 -15.11 -3.23 -32.08
N PHE A 39 -15.84 -3.53 -31.00
CA PHE A 39 -16.96 -4.46 -31.02
C PHE A 39 -18.05 -4.04 -32.01
N TYR A 40 -18.37 -2.74 -32.09
CA TYR A 40 -19.28 -2.21 -33.11
C TYR A 40 -18.78 -2.41 -34.54
N HIS A 41 -17.50 -2.11 -34.81
CA HIS A 41 -16.93 -2.26 -36.15
C HIS A 41 -16.84 -3.72 -36.59
N ASP A 42 -16.44 -4.63 -35.69
CA ASP A 42 -16.39 -6.06 -35.96
C ASP A 42 -17.77 -6.58 -36.41
N HIS A 43 -18.82 -6.28 -35.63
CA HIS A 43 -20.19 -6.70 -35.97
C HIS A 43 -20.69 -6.06 -37.26
N LYS A 44 -20.28 -4.83 -37.58
CA LYS A 44 -20.57 -4.20 -38.88
C LYS A 44 -19.89 -4.90 -40.06
N GLN A 45 -18.73 -5.51 -39.84
CA GLN A 45 -17.98 -6.28 -40.83
C GLN A 45 -18.39 -7.77 -40.85
N GLY A 46 -19.37 -8.19 -40.04
CA GLY A 46 -19.81 -9.58 -39.94
C GLY A 46 -18.90 -10.47 -39.08
N ILE A 47 -17.97 -9.88 -38.33
CA ILE A 47 -17.10 -10.59 -37.39
C ILE A 47 -17.83 -10.72 -36.05
N ASN A 48 -18.01 -11.95 -35.58
CA ASN A 48 -18.60 -12.22 -34.28
C ASN A 48 -17.55 -12.11 -33.17
N SER A 49 -17.33 -10.91 -32.65
CA SER A 49 -16.49 -10.66 -31.48
C SER A 49 -17.31 -10.46 -30.20
N GLY A 50 -16.64 -10.21 -29.08
CA GLY A 50 -17.27 -9.97 -27.77
C GLY A 50 -16.40 -9.11 -26.87
N TYR A 51 -16.95 -8.69 -25.74
CA TYR A 51 -16.28 -7.86 -24.75
C TYR A 51 -16.34 -8.54 -23.39
N ALA A 52 -15.22 -8.61 -22.67
CA ALA A 52 -15.18 -9.08 -21.29
C ALA A 52 -14.26 -8.19 -20.45
N LYS A 53 -14.43 -8.21 -19.13
CA LYS A 53 -13.67 -7.40 -18.19
C LYS A 53 -12.79 -8.27 -17.30
N PHE A 54 -11.50 -7.95 -17.24
CA PHE A 54 -10.56 -8.58 -16.32
C PHE A 54 -10.21 -7.61 -15.19
N GLU A 55 -10.67 -7.92 -13.99
CA GLU A 55 -10.30 -7.24 -12.74
C GLU A 55 -10.02 -8.28 -11.67
N THR A 56 -8.97 -8.09 -10.90
CA THR A 56 -8.60 -9.02 -9.82
C THR A 56 -9.49 -8.82 -8.58
N PHE A 57 -9.85 -7.58 -8.28
CA PHE A 57 -10.65 -7.22 -7.11
C PHE A 57 -11.85 -6.33 -7.50
N PRO A 58 -12.98 -6.42 -6.79
CA PRO A 58 -13.26 -7.43 -5.76
C PRO A 58 -13.33 -8.86 -6.35
N ILE A 59 -13.12 -9.87 -5.50
CA ILE A 59 -13.25 -11.27 -5.90
C ILE A 59 -14.72 -11.67 -5.75
N TRP A 60 -15.38 -11.83 -6.90
CA TRP A 60 -16.83 -12.00 -6.99
C TRP A 60 -17.37 -13.21 -6.23
N ASN A 61 -16.59 -14.29 -6.13
CA ASN A 61 -16.97 -15.54 -5.48
C ASN A 61 -16.52 -15.65 -4.02
N LEU A 62 -15.98 -14.57 -3.44
CA LEU A 62 -15.77 -14.45 -1.99
C LEU A 62 -16.90 -13.61 -1.37
N PRO A 63 -17.27 -13.85 -0.10
CA PRO A 63 -18.27 -13.04 0.59
C PRO A 63 -17.91 -11.55 0.59
N LEU A 64 -18.94 -10.69 0.66
CA LEU A 64 -18.75 -9.24 0.73
C LEU A 64 -17.84 -8.82 1.89
N LYS A 65 -18.07 -9.42 3.07
CA LYS A 65 -17.28 -9.18 4.29
C LYS A 65 -16.00 -10.03 4.38
N HIS A 66 -15.61 -10.72 3.31
CA HIS A 66 -14.36 -11.45 3.31
C HIS A 66 -13.19 -10.45 3.42
N PRO A 67 -12.21 -10.63 4.33
CA PRO A 67 -11.11 -9.68 4.53
C PRO A 67 -10.39 -9.26 3.23
N VAL A 68 -10.28 -10.15 2.24
CA VAL A 68 -9.71 -9.83 0.92
C VAL A 68 -10.49 -8.73 0.18
N ASN A 69 -11.83 -8.82 0.16
CA ASN A 69 -12.67 -7.81 -0.47
C ASN A 69 -12.63 -6.51 0.35
N VAL A 70 -12.65 -6.62 1.68
CA VAL A 70 -12.55 -5.44 2.57
C VAL A 70 -11.19 -4.74 2.45
N ALA A 71 -10.09 -5.49 2.25
CA ALA A 71 -8.77 -4.93 1.99
C ALA A 71 -8.69 -4.18 0.66
N TYR A 72 -9.42 -4.66 -0.36
CA TYR A 72 -9.56 -3.90 -1.61
C TYR A 72 -10.28 -2.57 -1.37
N GLU A 73 -11.36 -2.57 -0.61
CA GLU A 73 -12.09 -1.34 -0.27
C GLU A 73 -11.23 -0.37 0.54
N ALA A 74 -10.43 -0.87 1.49
CA ALA A 74 -9.44 -0.07 2.23
C ALA A 74 -8.34 0.51 1.31
N ALA A 75 -8.09 -0.09 0.15
CA ALA A 75 -7.10 0.37 -0.81
C ALA A 75 -7.66 1.34 -1.88
N THR A 76 -8.98 1.54 -1.93
CA THR A 76 -9.68 2.39 -2.92
C THR A 76 -10.55 3.46 -2.26
N VAL A 77 -10.24 3.84 -1.02
CA VAL A 77 -10.95 4.86 -0.24
C VAL A 77 -11.04 6.19 -1.01
N ASP A 78 -9.96 6.57 -1.67
CA ASP A 78 -9.80 7.78 -2.51
C ASP A 78 -10.68 7.75 -3.78
N LEU A 79 -10.87 6.57 -4.37
CA LEU A 79 -11.69 6.38 -5.59
C LEU A 79 -13.19 6.34 -5.30
N ALA A 80 -13.56 6.39 -4.02
CA ALA A 80 -14.91 6.23 -3.51
C ALA A 80 -15.61 4.91 -3.90
N ASP A 81 -14.88 3.93 -4.44
CA ASP A 81 -15.43 2.64 -4.84
C ASP A 81 -15.75 1.82 -3.58
N PHE A 82 -16.94 1.21 -3.52
CA PHE A 82 -17.34 0.32 -2.42
C PHE A 82 -17.92 -0.98 -2.95
N ASN A 83 -17.65 -2.06 -2.22
CA ASN A 83 -18.13 -3.37 -2.60
C ASN A 83 -19.61 -3.53 -2.25
N LEU A 84 -20.34 -4.26 -3.09
CA LEU A 84 -21.75 -4.58 -2.84
C LEU A 84 -22.12 -5.93 -3.47
N ILE A 85 -23.25 -6.50 -3.05
CA ILE A 85 -23.79 -7.71 -3.67
C ILE A 85 -24.36 -7.34 -5.03
N ASP A 86 -23.92 -8.01 -6.10
CA ASP A 86 -24.43 -7.80 -7.46
C ASP A 86 -25.94 -8.15 -7.52
N PRO A 87 -26.83 -7.15 -7.60
CA PRO A 87 -28.26 -7.40 -7.59
C PRO A 87 -28.72 -8.08 -8.88
N HIS A 88 -28.04 -7.83 -10.00
CA HIS A 88 -28.39 -8.42 -11.30
C HIS A 88 -28.07 -9.92 -11.34
N HIS A 89 -26.94 -10.33 -10.74
CA HIS A 89 -26.59 -11.74 -10.66
C HIS A 89 -27.51 -12.49 -9.69
N LEU A 90 -27.88 -11.85 -8.58
CA LEU A 90 -28.83 -12.40 -7.62
C LEU A 90 -30.22 -12.59 -8.25
N GLU A 91 -30.72 -11.59 -8.98
CA GLU A 91 -32.02 -11.68 -9.66
C GLU A 91 -32.02 -12.76 -10.75
N ALA A 92 -30.98 -12.81 -11.58
CA ALA A 92 -30.92 -13.72 -12.72
C ALA A 92 -30.69 -15.19 -12.32
N TYR A 93 -29.91 -15.44 -11.27
CA TYR A 93 -29.44 -16.80 -10.95
C TYR A 93 -29.71 -17.25 -9.51
N ASN A 94 -30.27 -16.38 -8.67
CA ASN A 94 -30.42 -16.61 -7.23
C ASN A 94 -29.10 -17.00 -6.55
N LYS A 95 -27.99 -16.38 -6.98
CA LYS A 95 -26.63 -16.61 -6.46
C LYS A 95 -26.02 -15.30 -6.00
N ILE A 96 -25.46 -15.32 -4.80
CA ILE A 96 -24.75 -14.17 -4.24
C ILE A 96 -23.37 -14.07 -4.92
N SER A 97 -23.04 -12.88 -5.39
CA SER A 97 -21.72 -12.52 -5.91
C SER A 97 -21.40 -11.08 -5.52
N VAL A 98 -20.12 -10.75 -5.45
CA VAL A 98 -19.64 -9.41 -5.08
C VAL A 98 -19.20 -8.65 -6.32
N ASN A 99 -19.64 -7.41 -6.42
CA ASN A 99 -19.18 -6.43 -7.39
C ASN A 99 -19.00 -5.07 -6.67
N TYR A 100 -18.90 -3.98 -7.41
CA TYR A 100 -18.76 -2.64 -6.83
C TYR A 100 -19.68 -1.65 -7.53
N ASN A 101 -19.96 -0.53 -6.85
CA ASN A 101 -20.99 0.44 -7.22
C ASN A 101 -20.93 0.91 -8.68
N ARG A 102 -19.76 1.33 -9.16
CA ARG A 102 -19.60 1.90 -10.51
C ARG A 102 -20.00 0.93 -11.62
N ASP A 103 -19.62 -0.34 -11.49
CA ASP A 103 -19.92 -1.36 -12.50
C ASP A 103 -21.38 -1.78 -12.46
N VAL A 104 -21.95 -1.92 -11.25
CA VAL A 104 -23.37 -2.24 -11.07
C VAL A 104 -24.26 -1.12 -11.62
N GLU A 105 -23.92 0.14 -11.35
CA GLU A 105 -24.65 1.30 -11.87
C GLU A 105 -24.55 1.42 -13.41
N ALA A 106 -23.39 1.11 -13.99
CA ALA A 106 -23.17 1.20 -15.43
C ALA A 106 -23.75 0.02 -16.22
N PHE A 107 -23.96 -1.13 -15.59
CA PHE A 107 -24.34 -2.37 -16.27
C PHE A 107 -25.60 -2.29 -17.14
N PRO A 108 -26.73 -1.67 -16.70
CA PRO A 108 -27.93 -1.58 -17.54
C PRO A 108 -27.69 -0.85 -18.87
N ILE A 109 -26.87 0.20 -18.86
CA ILE A 109 -26.51 0.96 -20.06
C ILE A 109 -25.65 0.08 -20.97
N LEU A 110 -24.65 -0.61 -20.40
CA LEU A 110 -23.74 -1.46 -21.14
C LEU A 110 -24.46 -2.66 -21.79
N LYS A 111 -25.39 -3.29 -21.07
CA LYS A 111 -26.26 -4.35 -21.57
C LYS A 111 -27.03 -3.91 -22.82
N ASN A 112 -27.62 -2.71 -22.78
CA ASN A 112 -28.34 -2.14 -23.92
C ASN A 112 -27.43 -1.84 -25.13
N ILE A 113 -26.22 -1.35 -24.88
CA ILE A 113 -25.23 -1.13 -25.94
C ILE A 113 -24.85 -2.45 -26.62
N ILE A 114 -24.57 -3.50 -25.84
CA ILE A 114 -24.22 -4.84 -26.36
C ILE A 114 -25.36 -5.42 -27.20
N MET A 115 -26.60 -5.34 -26.72
CA MET A 115 -27.79 -5.80 -27.47
C MET A 115 -27.95 -5.04 -28.79
N LYS A 116 -27.72 -3.72 -28.78
CA LYS A 116 -27.84 -2.90 -29.98
C LYS A 116 -26.71 -3.14 -30.99
N ILE A 117 -25.48 -3.41 -30.53
CA ILE A 117 -24.36 -3.76 -31.42
C ILE A 117 -24.60 -5.12 -32.07
N THR A 118 -25.01 -6.11 -31.29
CA THR A 118 -25.19 -7.50 -31.76
C THR A 118 -26.48 -7.70 -32.55
N GLY A 119 -27.44 -6.77 -32.46
CA GLY A 119 -28.79 -6.93 -33.03
C GLY A 119 -29.63 -8.01 -32.34
N SER A 120 -29.16 -8.55 -31.21
CA SER A 120 -29.85 -9.58 -30.44
C SER A 120 -30.88 -8.98 -29.49
N LYS A 121 -32.00 -9.69 -29.29
CA LYS A 121 -32.99 -9.36 -28.25
C LYS A 121 -32.51 -9.71 -26.84
N ASN A 122 -31.48 -10.55 -26.72
CA ASN A 122 -30.90 -10.97 -25.45
C ASN A 122 -29.41 -10.62 -25.39
N SER A 123 -28.95 -10.13 -24.24
CA SER A 123 -27.53 -9.95 -23.94
C SER A 123 -26.88 -11.29 -23.59
N TYR A 124 -25.59 -11.45 -23.89
CA TYR A 124 -24.79 -12.59 -23.42
C TYR A 124 -24.50 -12.52 -21.91
N TYR A 125 -24.58 -11.32 -21.33
CA TYR A 125 -24.38 -11.07 -19.90
C TYR A 125 -25.68 -10.66 -19.24
N ASN A 126 -26.00 -11.30 -18.10
CA ASN A 126 -27.15 -10.94 -17.28
C ASN A 126 -26.74 -10.11 -16.05
N SER A 127 -25.45 -10.08 -15.71
CA SER A 127 -24.90 -9.24 -14.64
C SER A 127 -23.47 -8.76 -14.95
N PRO A 128 -22.93 -7.76 -14.24
CA PRO A 128 -21.51 -7.40 -14.35
C PRO A 128 -20.60 -8.55 -13.86
N THR A 129 -21.06 -9.41 -12.96
CA THR A 129 -20.34 -10.65 -12.61
C THR A 129 -20.15 -11.58 -13.80
N ASP A 130 -21.17 -11.77 -14.66
CA ASP A 130 -21.03 -12.59 -15.88
C ASP A 130 -20.03 -12.00 -16.88
N MET A 131 -19.93 -10.67 -16.91
CA MET A 131 -19.01 -9.93 -17.76
C MET A 131 -17.55 -10.03 -17.30
N GLY A 132 -17.35 -10.35 -16.02
CA GLY A 132 -16.04 -10.57 -15.42
C GLY A 132 -15.46 -11.94 -15.80
N VAL A 133 -14.14 -12.00 -15.97
CA VAL A 133 -13.41 -13.27 -16.23
C VAL A 133 -12.47 -13.66 -15.08
N ASN A 134 -12.64 -13.04 -13.91
CA ASN A 134 -11.79 -13.26 -12.74
C ASN A 134 -11.91 -14.69 -12.20
N ARG A 135 -10.75 -15.33 -11.98
CA ARG A 135 -10.62 -16.68 -11.40
C ARG A 135 -9.81 -16.71 -10.10
N ALA A 136 -9.40 -15.55 -9.56
CA ALA A 136 -8.48 -15.46 -8.42
C ALA A 136 -8.99 -16.20 -7.17
N GLY A 137 -10.28 -16.09 -6.85
CA GLY A 137 -10.86 -16.77 -5.69
C GLY A 137 -10.81 -18.30 -5.75
N PHE A 138 -10.76 -18.90 -6.95
CA PHE A 138 -10.61 -20.35 -7.12
C PHE A 138 -9.17 -20.83 -6.89
N GLY A 139 -8.19 -19.92 -6.91
CA GLY A 139 -6.79 -20.21 -6.68
C GLY A 139 -6.36 -20.11 -5.22
N ILE A 140 -7.27 -19.78 -4.30
CA ILE A 140 -6.97 -19.69 -2.87
C ILE A 140 -6.87 -21.11 -2.30
N ILE A 141 -5.64 -21.50 -1.94
CA ILE A 141 -5.34 -22.81 -1.32
C ILE A 141 -5.27 -22.76 0.21
N ASP A 142 -5.09 -21.57 0.78
CA ASP A 142 -5.07 -21.29 2.22
C ASP A 142 -5.86 -20.01 2.50
N ASP A 143 -7.13 -20.20 2.87
CA ASP A 143 -8.07 -19.10 3.13
C ASP A 143 -7.71 -18.33 4.41
N GLU A 144 -7.25 -19.01 5.46
CA GLU A 144 -6.89 -18.36 6.73
C GLU A 144 -5.61 -17.54 6.62
N GLY A 145 -4.60 -18.05 5.90
CA GLY A 145 -3.42 -17.28 5.55
C GLY A 145 -3.77 -16.03 4.74
N THR A 146 -4.68 -16.16 3.78
CA THR A 146 -5.16 -15.05 2.95
C THR A 146 -5.93 -14.01 3.77
N LYS A 147 -6.82 -14.45 4.67
CA LYS A 147 -7.54 -13.56 5.61
C LYS A 147 -6.59 -12.79 6.52
N THR A 148 -5.57 -13.47 7.04
CA THR A 148 -4.56 -12.86 7.92
C THR A 148 -3.77 -11.78 7.18
N ALA A 149 -3.30 -12.08 5.96
CA ALA A 149 -2.60 -11.10 5.13
C ALA A 149 -3.48 -9.89 4.78
N ALA A 150 -4.75 -10.12 4.44
CA ALA A 150 -5.70 -9.06 4.11
C ALA A 150 -6.02 -8.17 5.32
N ARG A 151 -6.20 -8.75 6.53
CA ARG A 151 -6.36 -7.98 7.77
C ARG A 151 -5.17 -7.08 8.05
N GLN A 152 -3.94 -7.58 7.85
CA GLN A 152 -2.74 -6.75 7.99
C GLN A 152 -2.70 -5.63 6.94
N GLU A 153 -3.16 -5.87 5.71
CA GLU A 153 -3.25 -4.81 4.69
C GLU A 153 -4.27 -3.73 5.07
N ILE A 154 -5.43 -4.09 5.62
CA ILE A 154 -6.42 -3.13 6.11
C ILE A 154 -5.79 -2.20 7.16
N ILE A 155 -5.05 -2.75 8.13
CA ILE A 155 -4.36 -1.96 9.16
C ILE A 155 -3.28 -1.07 8.52
N ARG A 156 -2.52 -1.56 7.52
CA ARG A 156 -1.54 -0.73 6.79
C ARG A 156 -2.21 0.45 6.10
N ARG A 157 -3.37 0.25 5.46
CA ARG A 157 -4.13 1.30 4.78
C ARG A 157 -4.69 2.33 5.75
N PHE A 158 -5.17 1.90 6.91
CA PHE A 158 -5.55 2.81 7.99
C PHE A 158 -4.39 3.74 8.37
N PHE A 159 -3.20 3.19 8.66
CA PHE A 159 -2.03 4.02 8.99
C PHE A 159 -1.55 4.90 7.84
N ARG A 160 -1.74 4.44 6.59
CA ARG A 160 -1.42 5.24 5.40
C ARG A 160 -2.30 6.48 5.31
N HIS A 161 -3.61 6.31 5.46
CA HIS A 161 -4.55 7.43 5.44
C HIS A 161 -4.39 8.35 6.65
N ASN A 162 -4.04 7.81 7.83
CA ASN A 162 -3.68 8.61 9.00
C ASN A 162 -2.47 9.52 8.70
N LEU A 163 -1.42 8.96 8.08
CA LEU A 163 -0.24 9.73 7.66
C LEU A 163 -0.60 10.80 6.63
N GLU A 164 -1.35 10.44 5.59
CA GLU A 164 -1.77 11.37 4.52
C GLU A 164 -2.61 12.52 5.07
N PHE A 165 -3.52 12.24 6.00
CA PHE A 165 -4.27 13.25 6.73
C PHE A 165 -3.37 14.14 7.58
N ALA A 166 -2.46 13.55 8.36
CA ALA A 166 -1.55 14.28 9.25
C ALA A 166 -0.60 15.25 8.52
N ILE A 167 -0.21 14.93 7.27
CA ILE A 167 0.65 15.80 6.44
C ILE A 167 -0.16 16.70 5.49
N GLY A 168 -1.49 16.65 5.54
CA GLY A 168 -2.38 17.48 4.71
C GLY A 168 -2.45 17.07 3.23
N SER A 169 -2.02 15.86 2.87
CA SER A 169 -2.16 15.33 1.52
C SER A 169 -3.45 14.52 1.31
N GLY A 170 -4.11 14.12 2.39
CA GLY A 170 -5.40 13.42 2.41
C GLY A 170 -6.48 14.22 3.15
N THR A 171 -7.73 13.79 2.97
CA THR A 171 -8.91 14.43 3.56
C THR A 171 -9.34 13.74 4.86
N LYS A 172 -10.16 14.44 5.66
CA LYS A 172 -10.71 13.86 6.89
C LYS A 172 -11.69 12.72 6.56
N GLU A 173 -12.45 12.88 5.48
CA GLU A 173 -13.42 11.92 5.00
C GLU A 173 -12.77 10.59 4.58
N GLU A 174 -11.63 10.64 3.90
CA GLU A 174 -10.86 9.44 3.54
C GLU A 174 -10.35 8.72 4.79
N PHE A 175 -9.80 9.46 5.76
CA PHE A 175 -9.34 8.88 7.02
C PHE A 175 -10.48 8.21 7.81
N ASP A 176 -11.60 8.90 7.99
CA ASP A 176 -12.77 8.37 8.73
C ASP A 176 -13.36 7.13 8.04
N ARG A 177 -13.34 7.10 6.71
CA ARG A 177 -13.74 5.92 5.94
C ARG A 177 -12.79 4.75 6.13
N ALA A 178 -11.48 4.99 6.11
CA ALA A 178 -10.48 3.95 6.37
C ALA A 178 -10.63 3.36 7.79
N GLU A 179 -10.91 4.19 8.79
CA GLU A 179 -11.22 3.78 10.16
C GLU A 179 -12.48 2.89 10.19
N THR A 180 -13.58 3.34 9.58
CA THR A 180 -14.83 2.58 9.49
C THR A 180 -14.64 1.21 8.83
N ILE A 181 -13.86 1.15 7.75
CA ILE A 181 -13.54 -0.11 7.06
C ILE A 181 -12.78 -1.06 7.98
N MET A 182 -11.77 -0.55 8.70
CA MET A 182 -10.99 -1.32 9.66
C MET A 182 -11.86 -1.90 10.78
N GLU A 183 -12.72 -1.07 11.38
CA GLU A 183 -13.67 -1.50 12.40
C GLU A 183 -14.63 -2.58 11.87
N SER A 184 -15.15 -2.40 10.65
CA SER A 184 -16.05 -3.37 10.01
C SER A 184 -15.39 -4.73 9.74
N ALA A 185 -14.06 -4.74 9.57
CA ALA A 185 -13.24 -5.94 9.43
C ALA A 185 -12.95 -6.63 10.78
N GLY A 186 -13.31 -5.99 11.89
CA GLY A 186 -13.11 -6.50 13.25
C GLY A 186 -11.63 -6.55 13.66
N VAL A 187 -10.81 -5.64 13.14
CA VAL A 187 -9.40 -5.50 13.51
C VAL A 187 -9.12 -4.11 14.05
N LYS A 188 -8.04 -3.98 14.81
CA LYS A 188 -7.58 -2.72 15.41
C LYS A 188 -6.11 -2.46 15.05
N PRO A 189 -5.61 -1.22 15.17
CA PRO A 189 -4.22 -0.90 14.89
C PRO A 189 -3.23 -1.78 15.66
N GLU A 190 -3.56 -2.13 16.91
CA GLU A 190 -2.73 -2.95 17.78
C GLU A 190 -2.62 -4.42 17.35
N ASP A 191 -3.46 -4.90 16.42
CA ASP A 191 -3.35 -6.26 15.86
C ASP A 191 -2.16 -6.39 14.90
N ARG A 192 -1.51 -5.28 14.55
CA ARG A 192 -0.22 -5.27 13.87
C ARG A 192 0.91 -5.44 14.90
N PRO A 193 1.70 -6.53 14.85
CA PRO A 193 2.63 -6.90 15.92
C PRO A 193 3.64 -5.82 16.33
N VAL A 194 4.07 -4.99 15.39
CA VAL A 194 5.09 -3.95 15.61
C VAL A 194 4.55 -2.65 16.24
N VAL A 195 3.23 -2.46 16.34
CA VAL A 195 2.64 -1.19 16.82
C VAL A 195 2.88 -1.00 18.32
N LEU A 196 2.43 -1.94 19.15
CA LEU A 196 2.57 -1.84 20.60
C LEU A 196 4.05 -1.76 21.04
N PRO A 197 4.98 -2.59 20.52
CA PRO A 197 6.39 -2.48 20.86
C PRO A 197 7.01 -1.13 20.50
N ALA A 198 6.62 -0.52 19.38
CA ALA A 198 7.08 0.82 19.01
C ALA A 198 6.57 1.89 20.00
N ARG A 199 5.30 1.80 20.40
CA ARG A 199 4.70 2.70 21.41
C ARG A 199 5.37 2.53 22.77
N SER A 200 5.56 1.30 23.24
CA SER A 200 6.29 1.02 24.49
C SER A 200 7.73 1.53 24.44
N ALA A 201 8.42 1.41 23.30
CA ALA A 201 9.77 1.94 23.14
C ALA A 201 9.81 3.48 23.26
N ALA A 202 8.78 4.19 22.79
CA ALA A 202 8.67 5.63 22.93
C ALA A 202 8.47 6.05 24.40
N GLU A 203 7.59 5.36 25.14
CA GLU A 203 7.39 5.61 26.57
C GLU A 203 8.67 5.32 27.38
N GLU A 204 9.34 4.20 27.12
CA GLU A 204 10.60 3.88 27.79
C GLU A 204 11.71 4.90 27.43
N CYS A 205 11.67 5.47 26.22
CA CYS A 205 12.58 6.54 25.81
C CYS A 205 12.36 7.81 26.66
N LYS A 206 11.10 8.13 26.96
CA LYS A 206 10.69 9.23 27.82
C LYS A 206 11.11 9.01 29.28
N GLU A 207 10.82 7.84 29.83
CA GLU A 207 11.20 7.46 31.20
C GLU A 207 12.72 7.55 31.43
N LYS A 208 13.51 7.12 30.44
CA LYS A 208 14.98 7.12 30.51
C LYS A 208 15.63 8.43 30.07
N GLY A 209 14.86 9.41 29.59
CA GLY A 209 15.37 10.69 29.10
C GLY A 209 16.31 10.57 27.89
N LYS A 210 16.20 9.49 27.09
CA LYS A 210 17.12 9.21 25.96
C LYS A 210 16.82 10.03 24.71
N GLY A 211 15.63 10.62 24.62
CA GLY A 211 15.16 11.39 23.47
C GLY A 211 15.96 12.65 23.16
N ASN A 212 15.43 13.51 22.30
CA ASN A 212 16.12 14.73 21.85
C ASN A 212 15.18 15.93 21.87
N LYS A 213 15.60 17.06 22.45
CA LYS A 213 14.83 18.32 22.54
C LYS A 213 13.37 18.14 23.03
N GLY A 214 13.14 17.22 23.97
CA GLY A 214 11.81 16.94 24.52
C GLY A 214 10.95 15.98 23.69
N TYR A 215 11.47 15.44 22.59
CA TYR A 215 10.79 14.45 21.75
C TYR A 215 11.29 13.03 22.05
N PHE A 216 10.35 12.11 22.26
CA PHE A 216 10.61 10.72 22.61
C PHE A 216 9.89 9.80 21.62
N CYS A 217 10.65 9.28 20.67
CA CYS A 217 10.15 8.48 19.56
C CYS A 217 10.57 7.02 19.72
N GLY A 218 9.69 6.12 19.31
CA GLY A 218 9.93 4.69 19.26
C GLY A 218 9.72 4.13 17.85
N ALA A 219 10.40 3.02 17.58
CA ALA A 219 10.20 2.21 16.39
C ALA A 219 10.38 0.73 16.72
N ALA A 220 9.74 -0.15 15.95
CA ALA A 220 9.88 -1.59 16.08
C ALA A 220 9.86 -2.28 14.72
N ILE A 221 10.65 -3.34 14.59
CA ILE A 221 10.79 -4.17 13.39
C ILE A 221 10.57 -5.62 13.78
N GLU A 222 9.74 -6.32 13.01
CA GLU A 222 9.52 -7.77 13.12
C GLU A 222 10.46 -8.53 12.18
N LEU A 223 11.15 -9.55 12.69
CA LEU A 223 12.05 -10.41 11.93
C LEU A 223 11.34 -11.65 11.38
N GLN A 224 12.06 -12.45 10.58
CA GLN A 224 11.49 -13.65 9.95
C GLN A 224 10.99 -14.69 10.95
N ASP A 225 11.63 -14.77 12.11
CA ASP A 225 11.30 -15.71 13.18
C ASP A 225 10.21 -15.17 14.12
N GLY A 226 9.63 -14.00 13.82
CA GLY A 226 8.64 -13.31 14.65
C GLY A 226 9.23 -12.54 15.83
N SER A 227 10.55 -12.51 16.00
CA SER A 227 11.18 -11.66 17.01
C SER A 227 10.99 -10.18 16.67
N ILE A 228 10.80 -9.36 17.70
CA ILE A 228 10.58 -7.92 17.55
C ILE A 228 11.74 -7.18 18.19
N ILE A 229 12.38 -6.32 17.39
CA ILE A 229 13.50 -5.48 17.84
C ILE A 229 13.07 -4.02 17.76
N THR A 230 13.32 -3.29 18.84
CA THR A 230 12.92 -1.89 18.97
C THR A 230 14.09 -0.94 18.81
N GLY A 231 13.76 0.32 18.51
CA GLY A 231 14.69 1.44 18.43
C GLY A 231 14.09 2.68 19.07
N LYS A 232 14.95 3.56 19.56
CA LYS A 232 14.58 4.81 20.23
C LYS A 232 15.37 5.96 19.63
N ASN A 233 14.76 7.12 19.52
CA ASN A 233 15.53 8.29 19.12
C ASN A 233 16.53 8.69 20.21
N SER A 234 17.54 9.43 19.80
CA SER A 234 18.52 10.07 20.67
C SER A 234 19.04 11.35 20.04
N THR A 235 19.98 12.01 20.71
CA THR A 235 20.73 13.13 20.12
C THR A 235 21.48 12.73 18.86
N LEU A 236 21.89 11.46 18.72
CA LEU A 236 22.69 10.97 17.60
C LEU A 236 21.86 10.54 16.38
N MET A 237 20.71 9.88 16.58
CA MET A 237 19.95 9.29 15.47
C MET A 237 18.47 9.11 15.79
N HIS A 238 17.68 8.98 14.73
CA HIS A 238 16.23 8.75 14.80
C HIS A 238 15.88 7.32 15.27
N ALA A 239 14.65 7.13 15.72
CA ALA A 239 14.17 5.84 16.23
C ALA A 239 14.18 4.75 15.16
N ALA A 240 13.75 5.05 13.93
CA ALA A 240 13.80 4.12 12.80
C ALA A 240 15.23 3.69 12.48
N SER A 241 16.17 4.64 12.44
CA SER A 241 17.61 4.35 12.28
C SER A 241 18.13 3.44 13.38
N SER A 242 17.81 3.74 14.64
CA SER A 242 18.22 2.92 15.78
C SER A 242 17.65 1.50 15.68
N ALA A 243 16.39 1.33 15.30
CA ALA A 243 15.78 0.01 15.14
C ALA A 243 16.49 -0.81 14.07
N VAL A 244 16.79 -0.20 12.92
CA VAL A 244 17.55 -0.85 11.83
C VAL A 244 18.94 -1.28 12.30
N ILE A 245 19.68 -0.40 12.99
CA ILE A 245 21.00 -0.71 13.54
C ILE A 245 20.93 -1.87 14.54
N ASN A 246 19.96 -1.85 15.45
CA ASN A 246 19.77 -2.92 16.44
C ASN A 246 19.48 -4.26 15.76
N VAL A 247 18.62 -4.26 14.73
CA VAL A 247 18.31 -5.47 13.96
C VAL A 247 19.54 -6.03 13.28
N ILE A 248 20.31 -5.22 12.55
CA ILE A 248 21.47 -5.74 11.81
C ILE A 248 22.59 -6.21 12.74
N LYS A 249 22.71 -5.62 13.95
CA LYS A 249 23.62 -6.14 15.00
C LYS A 249 23.16 -7.51 15.47
N HIS A 250 21.86 -7.64 15.78
CA HIS A 250 21.26 -8.91 16.21
C HIS A 250 21.46 -10.01 15.15
N LEU A 251 21.10 -9.74 13.89
CA LEU A 251 21.26 -10.69 12.78
C LEU A 251 22.72 -11.05 12.48
N ALA A 252 23.66 -10.16 12.81
CA ALA A 252 25.08 -10.41 12.67
C ALA A 252 25.71 -11.12 13.88
N GLY A 253 24.96 -11.32 14.98
CA GLY A 253 25.50 -11.86 16.24
C GLY A 253 26.52 -10.92 16.87
N ILE A 254 26.29 -9.61 16.78
CA ILE A 254 27.13 -8.56 17.37
C ILE A 254 26.49 -8.14 18.69
N ASP A 255 27.29 -8.13 19.76
CA ASP A 255 26.84 -7.72 21.09
C ASP A 255 26.32 -6.27 21.10
N ASP A 256 25.31 -5.99 21.92
CA ASP A 256 24.67 -4.68 21.94
C ASP A 256 25.60 -3.55 22.42
N ALA A 257 26.61 -3.85 23.24
CA ALA A 257 27.59 -2.86 23.67
C ALA A 257 28.56 -2.44 22.55
N VAL A 258 28.65 -3.19 21.45
CA VAL A 258 29.59 -2.90 20.35
C VAL A 258 29.03 -1.83 19.43
N HIS A 259 29.77 -0.74 19.29
CA HIS A 259 29.49 0.31 18.31
C HIS A 259 29.95 -0.13 16.91
N ILE A 260 29.03 -0.11 15.94
CA ILE A 260 29.33 -0.40 14.52
C ILE A 260 29.38 0.86 13.64
N LEU A 261 29.04 2.01 14.21
CA LEU A 261 29.15 3.33 13.59
C LEU A 261 30.28 4.06 14.29
N LYS A 262 31.31 4.46 13.54
CA LYS A 262 32.46 5.14 14.11
C LYS A 262 32.07 6.51 14.68
N PRO A 263 32.45 6.85 15.93
CA PRO A 263 32.13 8.14 16.53
C PRO A 263 32.61 9.34 15.71
N GLU A 264 33.77 9.23 15.07
CA GLU A 264 34.35 10.32 14.26
C GLU A 264 33.44 10.63 13.06
N ILE A 265 32.98 9.60 12.35
CA ILE A 265 32.07 9.72 11.19
C ILE A 265 30.73 10.35 11.62
N MET A 266 30.19 9.89 12.74
CA MET A 266 28.93 10.41 13.29
C MET A 266 29.06 11.89 13.66
N SER A 267 30.18 12.27 14.28
CA SER A 267 30.49 13.66 14.64
C SER A 267 30.64 14.55 13.41
N ASP A 268 31.35 14.08 12.37
CA ASP A 268 31.55 14.84 11.14
C ASP A 268 30.23 15.09 10.39
N LEU A 269 29.36 14.09 10.33
CA LEU A 269 28.02 14.24 9.75
C LEU A 269 27.14 15.20 10.58
N SER A 270 27.17 15.09 11.90
CA SER A 270 26.44 16.00 12.79
C SER A 270 26.94 17.45 12.62
N ARG A 271 28.27 17.63 12.53
CA ARG A 271 28.90 18.93 12.30
C ARG A 271 28.52 19.52 10.95
N LEU A 272 28.53 18.72 9.89
CA LEU A 272 28.07 19.12 8.57
C LEU A 272 26.63 19.64 8.61
N LYS A 273 25.71 18.90 9.25
CA LYS A 273 24.30 19.33 9.36
C LYS A 273 24.15 20.62 10.15
N LYS A 274 24.79 20.71 11.32
CA LYS A 274 24.57 21.80 12.27
C LYS A 274 25.34 23.07 11.91
N GLU A 275 26.64 22.96 11.70
CA GLU A 275 27.54 24.11 11.58
C GLU A 275 27.65 24.61 10.14
N ILE A 276 27.65 23.70 9.17
CA ILE A 276 27.88 24.06 7.76
C ILE A 276 26.55 24.30 7.04
N LEU A 277 25.59 23.37 7.18
CA LEU A 277 24.29 23.44 6.51
C LEU A 277 23.22 24.16 7.33
N SER A 278 23.51 24.54 8.57
CA SER A 278 22.59 25.25 9.48
C SER A 278 21.22 24.57 9.64
N LEU A 279 21.17 23.24 9.63
CA LEU A 279 19.94 22.47 9.81
C LEU A 279 19.52 22.41 11.28
N SER A 280 18.21 22.43 11.53
CA SER A 280 17.61 22.46 12.86
C SER A 280 17.72 21.14 13.64
N SER A 281 17.93 20.02 12.93
CA SER A 281 18.05 18.67 13.48
C SER A 281 19.49 18.15 13.37
N GLU A 282 20.07 17.83 14.52
CA GLU A 282 21.42 17.26 14.65
C GLU A 282 21.41 15.73 14.53
N SER A 283 20.28 15.09 14.85
CA SER A 283 20.16 13.64 14.79
C SER A 283 20.14 13.14 13.35
N LEU A 284 20.79 12.01 13.12
CA LEU A 284 20.90 11.40 11.79
C LEU A 284 19.67 10.55 11.46
N ASN A 285 19.16 10.74 10.24
CA ASN A 285 18.09 9.92 9.66
C ASN A 285 18.64 8.61 9.09
N LEU A 286 17.75 7.72 8.65
CA LEU A 286 18.16 6.39 8.18
C LEU A 286 19.07 6.45 6.95
N ASP A 287 18.82 7.33 5.97
CA ASP A 287 19.65 7.43 4.77
C ASP A 287 21.10 7.83 5.12
N GLU A 288 21.25 8.81 6.01
CA GLU A 288 22.56 9.25 6.54
C GLU A 288 23.27 8.12 7.31
N ILE A 289 22.53 7.35 8.11
CA ILE A 289 23.06 6.23 8.88
C ILE A 289 23.54 5.09 7.98
N LEU A 290 22.85 4.82 6.87
CA LEU A 290 23.28 3.82 5.89
C LEU A 290 24.61 4.23 5.23
N VAL A 291 24.80 5.51 4.92
CA VAL A 291 26.07 6.05 4.43
C VAL A 291 27.17 5.91 5.49
N ALA A 292 26.90 6.32 6.73
CA ALA A 292 27.85 6.21 7.84
C ALA A 292 28.29 4.76 8.10
N LEU A 293 27.35 3.82 8.03
CA LEU A 293 27.63 2.39 8.17
C LEU A 293 28.51 1.87 7.03
N SER A 294 28.24 2.29 5.79
CA SER A 294 29.05 1.90 4.63
C SER A 294 30.49 2.39 4.75
N ILE A 295 30.73 3.60 5.25
CA ILE A 295 32.08 4.13 5.48
C ILE A 295 32.75 3.38 6.64
N SER A 296 32.02 3.15 7.74
CA SER A 296 32.53 2.40 8.90
C SER A 296 32.96 0.97 8.52
N ALA A 297 32.19 0.30 7.66
CA ALA A 297 32.46 -1.04 7.16
C ALA A 297 33.78 -1.19 6.37
N HIS A 298 34.40 -0.08 5.93
CA HIS A 298 35.70 -0.12 5.27
C HIS A 298 36.83 -0.54 6.23
N THR A 299 36.69 -0.21 7.51
CA THR A 299 37.77 -0.35 8.51
C THR A 299 37.35 -1.11 9.76
N ASP A 300 36.08 -1.50 9.86
CA ASP A 300 35.53 -2.28 10.98
C ASP A 300 34.83 -3.56 10.47
N ASN A 301 35.31 -4.72 10.93
CA ASN A 301 34.77 -6.02 10.55
C ASN A 301 33.35 -6.26 11.08
N ASN A 302 32.99 -5.74 12.26
CA ASN A 302 31.64 -5.81 12.80
C ASN A 302 30.68 -4.95 11.97
N ALA A 303 31.08 -3.73 11.60
CA ALA A 303 30.30 -2.89 10.71
C ALA A 303 30.09 -3.55 9.33
N LYS A 304 31.12 -4.20 8.79
CA LYS A 304 31.03 -4.96 7.53
C LYS A 304 30.07 -6.14 7.62
N ARG A 305 30.10 -6.90 8.72
CA ARG A 305 29.15 -7.99 8.99
C ARG A 305 27.72 -7.46 9.07
N ALA A 306 27.48 -6.39 9.84
CA ALA A 306 26.18 -5.76 9.98
C ALA A 306 25.63 -5.23 8.64
N LEU A 307 26.47 -4.56 7.84
CA LEU A 307 26.10 -4.05 6.52
C LEU A 307 25.54 -5.16 5.61
N SER A 308 26.14 -6.36 5.66
CA SER A 308 25.70 -7.51 4.84
C SER A 308 24.30 -8.03 5.20
N LYS A 309 23.79 -7.67 6.39
CA LYS A 309 22.48 -8.09 6.92
C LYS A 309 21.32 -7.20 6.48
N LEU A 310 21.58 -6.03 5.90
CA LEU A 310 20.52 -5.12 5.42
C LEU A 310 19.57 -5.77 4.42
N LYS A 311 20.06 -6.70 3.59
CA LYS A 311 19.22 -7.43 2.61
C LYS A 311 18.12 -8.27 3.25
N GLU A 312 18.30 -8.68 4.50
CA GLU A 312 17.34 -9.52 5.26
C GLU A 312 16.15 -8.68 5.78
N LEU A 313 16.22 -7.34 5.67
CA LEU A 313 15.14 -6.42 6.05
C LEU A 313 14.06 -6.24 4.98
N ARG A 314 14.30 -6.71 3.75
CA ARG A 314 13.33 -6.55 2.65
C ARG A 314 12.05 -7.32 2.96
N GLY A 315 10.91 -6.62 2.87
CA GLY A 315 9.60 -7.16 3.19
C GLY A 315 9.40 -7.46 4.68
N ARG A 316 10.19 -6.83 5.57
CA ARG A 316 9.89 -6.80 7.01
C ARG A 316 8.94 -5.66 7.33
N GLU A 317 8.17 -5.82 8.39
CA GLU A 317 7.21 -4.84 8.86
C GLU A 317 7.90 -3.92 9.89
N LEU A 318 7.72 -2.60 9.74
CA LEU A 318 8.19 -1.59 10.68
C LEU A 318 7.03 -0.66 11.08
N HIS A 319 6.98 -0.31 12.35
CA HIS A 319 6.15 0.78 12.84
C HIS A 319 6.99 1.82 13.60
N SER A 320 6.65 3.10 13.46
CA SER A 320 7.21 4.19 14.27
C SER A 320 6.11 5.06 14.85
N THR A 321 6.35 5.61 16.04
CA THR A 321 5.34 6.46 16.70
C THR A 321 5.24 7.87 16.10
N HIS A 322 6.22 8.32 15.31
CA HIS A 322 6.28 9.70 14.84
C HIS A 322 6.32 9.80 13.31
N LEU A 323 6.01 11.01 12.81
CA LEU A 323 6.16 11.35 11.41
C LEU A 323 7.60 11.08 10.94
N PRO A 324 7.79 10.27 9.89
CA PRO A 324 9.11 10.02 9.34
C PRO A 324 9.63 11.30 8.66
N THR A 325 10.95 11.50 8.71
CA THR A 325 11.56 12.53 7.86
C THR A 325 11.72 12.02 6.43
N PRO A 326 11.85 12.88 5.40
CA PRO A 326 12.09 12.44 4.03
C PRO A 326 13.32 11.52 3.89
N GLY A 327 14.36 11.73 4.72
CA GLY A 327 15.53 10.85 4.76
C GLY A 327 15.23 9.47 5.35
N ASP A 328 14.36 9.39 6.37
CA ASP A 328 13.92 8.09 6.90
C ASP A 328 13.08 7.33 5.88
N GLU A 329 12.10 7.99 5.25
CA GLU A 329 11.27 7.38 4.21
C GLU A 329 12.10 6.86 3.03
N ALA A 330 13.06 7.67 2.57
CA ALA A 330 13.97 7.29 1.50
C ALA A 330 14.78 6.04 1.89
N GLY A 331 15.35 6.01 3.10
CA GLY A 331 16.11 4.87 3.61
C GLY A 331 15.25 3.60 3.71
N LEU A 332 14.06 3.69 4.31
CA LEU A 332 13.14 2.57 4.49
C LEU A 332 12.70 1.99 3.14
N ARG A 333 12.38 2.86 2.18
CA ARG A 333 12.00 2.46 0.83
C ARG A 333 13.15 1.76 0.09
N LYS A 334 14.39 2.26 0.20
CA LYS A 334 15.58 1.62 -0.41
C LYS A 334 15.82 0.22 0.15
N LEU A 335 15.57 0.02 1.45
CA LEU A 335 15.64 -1.29 2.10
C LEU A 335 14.45 -2.21 1.77
N GLY A 336 13.36 -1.65 1.25
CA GLY A 336 12.13 -2.39 0.94
C GLY A 336 11.37 -2.83 2.18
N ILE A 337 11.40 -2.03 3.24
CA ILE A 337 10.68 -2.27 4.50
C ILE A 337 9.23 -1.76 4.36
N ASN A 338 8.26 -2.52 4.84
CA ASN A 338 6.85 -2.14 4.90
C ASN A 338 6.61 -1.24 6.11
N PHE A 339 6.49 0.06 5.88
CA PHE A 339 6.45 1.09 6.92
C PHE A 339 5.01 1.53 7.28
N THR A 340 4.77 1.77 8.56
CA THR A 340 3.55 2.37 9.13
C THR A 340 3.93 3.34 10.25
N THR A 341 3.07 4.32 10.56
CA THR A 341 3.32 5.29 11.64
C THR A 341 2.05 5.78 12.32
N ASP A 342 2.13 6.05 13.63
CA ASP A 342 1.11 6.80 14.38
C ASP A 342 1.02 8.28 13.95
N ALA A 343 1.98 8.75 13.15
CA ALA A 343 2.03 10.10 12.58
C ALA A 343 2.06 11.24 13.62
N ILE A 344 2.61 10.99 14.81
CA ILE A 344 2.80 12.04 15.83
C ILE A 344 3.88 13.02 15.37
N PRO A 345 3.62 14.34 15.35
CA PRO A 345 4.63 15.34 14.97
C PRO A 345 5.85 15.33 15.92
N SER A 346 7.05 15.23 15.35
CA SER A 346 8.33 15.20 16.09
C SER A 346 9.08 16.53 16.14
N SER A 347 8.49 17.61 15.60
CA SER A 347 9.04 18.96 15.68
C SER A 347 7.96 20.02 15.40
N SER A 348 8.22 21.26 15.82
CA SER A 348 7.36 22.43 15.52
C SER A 348 7.24 22.76 14.02
N LEU A 349 8.02 22.10 13.14
CA LEU A 349 8.01 22.34 11.69
C LEU A 349 6.71 21.90 11.00
N PHE A 350 5.86 21.12 11.66
CA PHE A 350 4.54 20.75 11.14
C PHE A 350 3.45 21.81 11.38
N PHE A 351 3.76 22.91 12.08
CA PHE A 351 2.81 23.99 12.39
C PHE A 351 3.16 25.35 11.77
N ASN A 352 4.11 25.44 10.84
CA ASN A 352 4.27 26.66 10.06
C ASN A 352 3.29 26.65 8.86
N ILE A 353 2.02 26.92 9.17
CA ILE A 353 1.05 27.50 8.22
C ILE A 353 1.20 29.01 8.27
#